data_AF-A0A363N0H6-F1
#
_entry.id   AF-A0A363N0H6-F1
#
_cell.length_a   1.000
_cell.length_b   1.000
_cell.length_c   1.000
_cell.angle_alpha   90.00
_cell.angle_beta   90.00
_cell.angle_gamma   90.00
#
_symmetry.space_group_name_H-M   'P 1'
#
loop_
_entity.id
_entity.type
_entity.pdbx_description
1 polymer ?
#
loop_
_entity_poly.entity_id
_entity_poly.type
_entity_poly.pdbx_seq_one_letter_code
_entity_poly.pdbx_strand_id
1 'polypeptide(L)'
;MIQNFTLSSTNAEDATSTLSELISDPWTFLVVLGNSTEAQNALQICYKKINSGHPYYKGVRCIHIPIPSLVLPLLKSLRVKPEVQIDWNNSQNYLITCISAVYNNIGYIYSAQNYFNIPEAKTDRLVLKALAADLSI
;
A
#
# COMPACT_ATOMS: atom_id res chain seq x y z
N MET A 1 16.19 11.56 1.50
CA MET A 1 15.25 10.77 2.34
C MET A 1 13.91 10.78 1.63
N ILE A 2 13.34 9.61 1.32
CA ILE A 2 12.03 9.50 0.65
C ILE A 2 10.97 9.67 1.73
N GLN A 3 10.10 10.67 1.60
CA GLN A 3 8.95 10.87 2.48
C GLN A 3 7.80 9.94 2.09
N ASN A 4 6.97 9.60 3.08
CA ASN A 4 5.70 8.91 2.86
C ASN A 4 4.65 9.94 2.44
N PHE A 5 3.70 9.52 1.60
CA PHE A 5 2.53 10.31 1.27
C PHE A 5 1.39 9.93 2.22
N THR A 6 0.99 10.82 3.11
CA THR A 6 -0.17 10.59 3.98
C THR A 6 -1.38 11.30 3.41
N LEU A 7 -2.42 10.55 3.05
CA LEU A 7 -3.68 11.10 2.56
C LEU A 7 -4.45 11.79 3.68
N SER A 8 -5.34 12.72 3.29
CA SER A 8 -6.24 13.39 4.22
C SER A 8 -7.09 12.40 5.00
N SER A 9 -7.22 12.65 6.31
CA SER A 9 -8.09 11.90 7.21
C SER A 9 -9.49 12.50 7.33
N THR A 10 -9.78 13.63 6.68
CA THR A 10 -11.06 14.35 6.84
C THR A 10 -11.67 14.81 5.53
N ASN A 11 -10.86 15.01 4.48
CA ASN A 11 -11.33 15.49 3.19
C ASN A 11 -11.26 14.36 2.14
N ALA A 12 -12.42 13.86 1.73
CA ALA A 12 -12.53 12.79 0.74
C ALA A 12 -12.04 13.20 -0.65
N GLU A 13 -12.33 14.44 -1.07
CA GLU A 13 -11.95 14.95 -2.38
C GLU A 13 -10.42 15.06 -2.48
N ASP A 14 -9.80 15.66 -1.47
CA ASP A 14 -8.34 15.81 -1.37
C ASP A 14 -7.61 14.46 -1.25
N ALA A 15 -8.15 13.53 -0.45
CA ALA A 15 -7.59 12.18 -0.35
C ALA A 15 -7.68 11.42 -1.69
N THR A 16 -8.80 11.58 -2.42
CA THR A 16 -9.03 10.89 -3.69
C THR A 16 -8.19 11.50 -4.81
N SER A 17 -8.11 12.82 -4.92
CA SER A 17 -7.28 13.50 -5.93
C SER A 17 -5.81 13.15 -5.72
N THR A 18 -5.31 13.26 -4.48
CA THR A 18 -3.93 12.92 -4.14
C THR A 18 -3.64 11.45 -4.45
N LEU A 19 -4.53 10.51 -4.10
CA LEU A 19 -4.34 9.11 -4.44
C LEU A 19 -4.32 8.89 -5.96
N SER A 20 -5.23 9.53 -6.69
CA SER A 20 -5.32 9.44 -8.16
C SER A 20 -4.07 9.98 -8.85
N GLU A 21 -3.53 11.09 -8.37
CA GLU A 21 -2.28 11.67 -8.88
C GLU A 21 -1.11 10.74 -8.62
N LEU A 22 -0.97 10.24 -7.38
CA LEU A 22 0.12 9.34 -7.02
C LEU A 22 0.13 8.06 -7.85
N ILE A 23 -1.01 7.39 -8.01
CA ILE A 23 -1.08 6.15 -8.79
C ILE A 23 -0.89 6.36 -10.31
N SER A 24 -0.90 7.61 -10.79
CA SER A 24 -0.63 7.93 -12.19
C SER A 24 0.88 8.00 -12.51
N ASP A 25 1.73 8.21 -11.49
CA ASP A 25 3.18 8.18 -11.64
C ASP A 25 3.70 6.75 -11.76
N PRO A 26 4.76 6.47 -12.55
CA PRO A 26 5.29 5.12 -12.80
C PRO A 26 6.11 4.58 -11.61
N TRP A 27 5.56 4.63 -10.40
CA TRP A 27 6.17 4.18 -9.16
C TRP A 27 5.45 2.97 -8.58
N THR A 28 6.17 2.18 -7.77
CA THR A 28 5.56 1.12 -6.97
C THR A 28 5.18 1.68 -5.61
N PHE A 29 3.93 1.54 -5.20
CA PHE A 29 3.45 2.07 -3.92
C PHE A 29 3.13 0.96 -2.92
N LEU A 30 3.76 1.05 -1.75
CA LEU A 30 3.35 0.33 -0.54
C LEU A 30 2.25 1.15 0.15
N VAL A 31 1.03 0.67 0.08
CA VAL A 31 -0.14 1.34 0.66
C VAL A 31 -0.45 0.76 2.02
N VAL A 32 -0.38 1.58 3.05
CA VAL A 32 -0.76 1.24 4.42
C VAL A 32 -2.15 1.78 4.68
N LEU A 33 -3.07 0.92 5.14
CA LEU A 33 -4.47 1.26 5.36
C LEU A 33 -4.77 1.39 6.86
N GLY A 34 -5.60 2.38 7.21
CA GLY A 34 -6.09 2.59 8.57
C GLY A 34 -5.19 3.46 9.44
N ASN A 35 -5.68 3.80 10.62
CA ASN A 35 -4.96 4.61 11.62
C ASN A 35 -4.73 3.88 12.94
N SER A 36 -4.81 2.55 12.93
CA SER A 36 -4.54 1.75 14.13
C SER A 36 -3.05 1.74 14.47
N THR A 37 -2.70 1.31 15.69
CA THR A 37 -1.30 1.15 16.09
C THR A 37 -0.54 0.21 15.16
N GLU A 38 -1.20 -0.83 14.65
CA GLU A 38 -0.63 -1.75 13.66
C GLU A 38 -0.30 -1.01 12.37
N ALA A 39 -1.21 -0.17 11.87
CA ALA A 39 -0.99 0.59 10.64
C ALA A 39 0.20 1.56 10.79
N GLN A 40 0.32 2.20 11.95
CA GLN A 40 1.46 3.06 12.25
C GLN A 40 2.77 2.27 12.32
N ASN A 41 2.78 1.09 12.94
CA ASN A 41 3.95 0.21 12.95
C ASN A 41 4.33 -0.26 11.54
N ALA A 42 3.34 -0.58 10.70
CA ALA A 42 3.55 -0.93 9.30
C ALA A 42 4.16 0.21 8.51
N LEU A 43 3.66 1.43 8.70
CA LEU A 43 4.18 2.64 8.09
C LEU A 43 5.66 2.87 8.44
N GLN A 44 6.04 2.68 9.71
CA GLN A 44 7.43 2.81 10.16
C GLN A 44 8.35 1.75 9.53
N ILE A 45 7.89 0.50 9.44
CA ILE A 45 8.67 -0.57 8.78
C ILE A 45 8.85 -0.25 7.30
N CYS A 46 7.77 0.13 6.59
CA CYS A 46 7.85 0.53 5.19
C CYS A 46 8.83 1.69 5.00
N TYR A 47 8.76 2.71 5.86
CA TYR A 47 9.65 3.86 5.81
C TYR A 47 11.13 3.50 5.98
N LYS A 48 11.45 2.65 6.97
CA LYS A 48 12.81 2.15 7.20
C LYS A 48 13.33 1.37 5.99
N LYS A 49 12.49 0.55 5.37
CA LYS A 49 12.84 -0.29 4.22
C LYS A 49 13.08 0.52 2.96
N ILE A 50 12.18 1.45 2.60
CA ILE A 50 12.36 2.29 1.39
C ILE A 50 13.60 3.19 1.48
N ASN A 51 14.03 3.56 2.70
CA ASN A 51 15.23 4.36 2.94
C ASN A 51 16.48 3.51 3.27
N SER A 52 16.42 2.17 3.20
CA SER A 52 17.53 1.29 3.57
C SER A 52 18.70 1.25 2.57
N GLY A 53 18.54 1.84 1.39
CA GLY A 53 19.53 1.80 0.31
C GLY A 53 19.58 0.48 -0.46
N HIS A 54 18.78 -0.52 -0.08
CA HIS A 54 18.75 -1.81 -0.78
C HIS A 54 18.15 -1.63 -2.20
N PRO A 55 18.77 -2.22 -3.27
CA PRO A 55 18.32 -2.06 -4.65
C PRO A 55 16.84 -2.37 -4.94
N TYR A 56 16.25 -3.36 -4.26
CA TYR A 56 14.83 -3.72 -4.39
C TYR A 56 13.86 -2.60 -4.04
N TYR A 57 14.27 -1.63 -3.24
CA TYR A 57 13.43 -0.50 -2.85
C TYR A 57 13.63 0.74 -3.74
N LYS A 58 14.51 0.67 -4.74
CA LYS A 58 14.73 1.76 -5.68
C LYS A 58 13.46 1.96 -6.53
N GLY A 59 12.83 3.12 -6.42
CA GLY A 59 11.57 3.43 -7.11
C GLY A 59 10.31 3.02 -6.35
N VAL A 60 10.44 2.50 -5.13
CA VAL A 60 9.31 2.23 -4.24
C VAL A 60 8.98 3.48 -3.42
N ARG A 61 7.69 3.74 -3.23
CA ARG A 61 7.14 4.79 -2.35
C ARG A 61 6.15 4.18 -1.38
N CYS A 62 5.82 4.90 -0.33
CA CYS A 62 4.81 4.48 0.63
C CYS A 62 3.69 5.52 0.69
N ILE A 63 2.45 5.04 0.61
CA ILE A 63 1.22 5.83 0.79
C ILE A 63 0.58 5.35 2.08
N HIS A 64 0.21 6.27 2.96
CA HIS A 64 -0.63 6.01 4.11
C HIS A 64 -2.03 6.52 3.83
N ILE A 65 -3.03 5.66 4.00
CA ILE A 65 -4.46 5.96 3.86
C ILE A 65 -5.10 5.79 5.24
N PRO A 66 -5.14 6.85 6.07
CA PRO A 66 -5.63 6.74 7.45
C PRO A 66 -7.09 6.30 7.52
N ILE A 67 -7.91 6.73 6.56
CA ILE A 67 -9.33 6.41 6.47
C ILE A 67 -9.64 5.84 5.08
N PRO A 68 -9.57 4.50 4.89
CA PRO A 68 -9.79 3.86 3.58
C PRO A 68 -11.17 4.13 2.98
N SER A 69 -12.19 4.39 3.81
CA SER A 69 -13.54 4.68 3.32
C SER A 69 -13.63 5.97 2.49
N LEU A 70 -12.72 6.93 2.69
CA LEU A 70 -12.68 8.18 1.93
C LEU A 70 -12.28 7.98 0.47
N VAL A 71 -11.52 6.93 0.17
CA VAL A 71 -10.98 6.62 -1.17
C VAL A 71 -11.45 5.28 -1.70
N LEU A 72 -12.43 4.67 -1.03
CA LEU A 72 -12.93 3.33 -1.34
C LEU A 72 -13.39 3.15 -2.80
N PRO A 73 -14.08 4.14 -3.44
CA PRO A 73 -14.43 4.03 -4.85
C PRO A 73 -13.20 3.86 -5.76
N LEU A 74 -12.14 4.64 -5.50
CA LEU A 74 -10.91 4.58 -6.27
C LEU A 74 -10.19 3.24 -6.02
N LEU A 75 -10.10 2.79 -4.77
CA LEU A 75 -9.52 1.48 -4.43
C LEU A 75 -10.27 0.31 -5.09
N LYS A 76 -11.61 0.38 -5.18
CA LYS A 76 -12.45 -0.62 -5.88
C LYS A 76 -12.29 -0.59 -7.39
N SER A 77 -11.87 0.54 -7.96
CA SER A 77 -11.63 0.66 -9.41
C SER A 77 -10.29 0.03 -9.83
N LEU A 78 -9.38 -0.18 -8.88
CA LEU A 78 -8.11 -0.85 -9.13
C LEU A 78 -8.36 -2.32 -9.45
N ARG A 79 -7.56 -2.85 -10.37
CA ARG A 79 -7.59 -4.27 -10.71
C ARG A 79 -7.00 -5.06 -9.54
N VAL A 80 -7.74 -6.04 -9.03
CA VAL A 80 -7.27 -6.91 -7.95
C VAL A 80 -6.83 -8.23 -8.56
N LYS A 81 -5.63 -8.73 -8.20
CA LYS A 81 -5.21 -10.06 -8.63
C LYS A 81 -6.22 -11.12 -8.15
N PRO A 82 -6.57 -12.14 -8.97
CA PRO A 82 -7.58 -13.14 -8.61
C PRO A 82 -7.29 -13.88 -7.28
N GLU A 83 -6.01 -14.03 -6.95
CA GLU A 83 -5.54 -14.67 -5.72
C GLU A 83 -5.75 -13.80 -4.47
N VAL A 84 -6.03 -12.51 -4.64
CA VAL A 84 -6.22 -11.54 -3.57
C VAL A 84 -7.72 -11.35 -3.34
N GLN A 85 -8.26 -12.01 -2.32
CA GLN A 85 -9.64 -11.82 -1.90
C GLN A 85 -9.74 -10.62 -0.94
N ILE A 86 -10.41 -9.56 -1.39
CA ILE A 86 -10.61 -8.32 -0.61
C ILE A 86 -12.09 -8.17 -0.29
N ASP A 87 -12.41 -8.10 1.00
CA ASP A 87 -13.71 -7.64 1.49
C ASP A 87 -13.64 -6.14 1.80
N TRP A 88 -13.99 -5.34 0.80
CA TRP A 88 -14.00 -3.87 0.91
C TRP A 88 -14.97 -3.34 1.97
N ASN A 89 -15.94 -4.12 2.43
CA ASN A 89 -16.84 -3.71 3.50
C ASN A 89 -16.14 -3.74 4.87
N ASN A 90 -15.02 -4.45 4.96
CA ASN A 90 -14.21 -4.59 6.16
C ASN A 90 -12.77 -4.12 5.91
N SER A 91 -12.61 -3.02 5.15
CA SER A 91 -11.31 -2.53 4.71
C SER A 91 -10.35 -2.15 5.84
N GLN A 92 -10.87 -1.91 7.05
CA GLN A 92 -10.10 -1.64 8.26
C GLN A 92 -9.34 -2.87 8.76
N ASN A 93 -9.75 -4.07 8.35
CA ASN A 93 -9.03 -5.29 8.65
C ASN A 93 -7.80 -5.48 7.80
N TYR A 94 -7.50 -4.60 6.83
CA TYR A 94 -6.33 -4.74 5.98
C TYR A 94 -5.25 -3.72 6.32
N LEU A 95 -3.98 -4.13 6.25
CA LEU A 95 -2.88 -3.30 6.74
C LEU A 95 -1.86 -2.91 5.69
N ILE A 96 -1.69 -3.71 4.63
CA ILE A 96 -0.79 -3.35 3.53
C ILE A 96 -1.39 -3.85 2.21
N THR A 97 -1.56 -2.93 1.27
CA THR A 97 -1.87 -3.19 -0.13
C THR A 97 -0.68 -2.73 -0.97
N CYS A 98 -0.16 -3.53 -1.91
CA CYS A 98 0.79 -2.99 -2.88
C CYS A 98 0.05 -2.60 -4.15
N ILE A 99 0.20 -1.33 -4.56
CA ILE A 99 -0.30 -0.82 -5.84
C ILE A 99 0.90 -0.67 -6.76
N SER A 100 0.95 -1.41 -7.87
CA SER A 100 1.82 -1.04 -8.99
C SER A 100 1.09 -0.04 -9.87
N ALA A 101 1.72 1.11 -10.13
CA ALA A 101 1.17 2.13 -11.02
C ALA A 101 1.21 1.74 -12.51
N VAL A 102 2.09 0.82 -12.93
CA VAL A 102 2.17 0.40 -14.34
C VAL A 102 0.87 -0.30 -14.79
N TYR A 103 0.16 -0.94 -13.86
CA TYR A 103 -1.06 -1.69 -14.15
C TYR A 103 -2.29 -1.29 -13.33
N ASN A 104 -2.19 -0.29 -12.43
CA ASN A 104 -3.23 0.03 -11.44
C ASN A 104 -3.74 -1.23 -10.71
N ASN A 105 -2.79 -2.08 -10.32
CA ASN A 105 -3.08 -3.40 -9.76
C ASN A 105 -2.83 -3.45 -8.25
N ILE A 106 -3.78 -3.99 -7.50
CA ILE A 106 -3.58 -4.48 -6.14
C ILE A 106 -2.96 -5.87 -6.21
N GLY A 107 -1.65 -5.93 -5.95
CA GLY A 107 -0.87 -7.16 -6.08
C GLY A 107 -0.96 -8.10 -4.87
N TYR A 108 -1.23 -7.56 -3.68
CA TYR A 108 -1.31 -8.32 -2.43
C TYR A 108 -2.01 -7.51 -1.33
N ILE A 109 -2.75 -8.17 -0.43
CA ILE A 109 -3.35 -7.55 0.76
C ILE A 109 -3.07 -8.37 2.03
N TYR A 110 -2.78 -7.69 3.15
CA TYR A 110 -2.66 -8.33 4.48
C TYR A 110 -3.81 -8.02 5.39
N SER A 111 -4.23 -8.99 6.19
CA SER A 111 -5.03 -8.71 7.39
C SER A 111 -4.17 -8.09 8.51
N ALA A 112 -4.68 -7.03 9.14
CA ALA A 112 -4.13 -6.34 10.31
C ALA A 112 -3.84 -7.30 11.47
N GLN A 113 -4.70 -8.29 11.68
CA GLN A 113 -4.56 -9.28 12.75
C GLN A 113 -3.31 -10.16 12.58
N ASN A 114 -2.89 -10.40 11.33
CA ASN A 114 -1.72 -11.22 11.03
C ASN A 114 -0.40 -10.42 11.10
N TYR A 115 -0.46 -9.11 11.35
CA TYR A 115 0.69 -8.21 11.27
C TYR A 115 1.59 -8.24 12.52
N PHE A 116 1.04 -8.56 13.69
CA PHE A 116 1.71 -8.45 14.99
C PHE A 116 3.00 -9.29 15.12
N ASN A 117 3.16 -10.32 14.27
CA ASN A 117 4.27 -11.28 14.32
C ASN A 117 5.00 -11.44 12.97
N ILE A 118 5.01 -10.41 12.12
CA ILE A 118 5.68 -10.49 10.82
C ILE A 118 7.16 -10.13 10.97
N PRO A 119 8.11 -11.06 10.73
CA PRO A 119 9.53 -10.72 10.68
C PRO A 119 9.79 -9.77 9.50
N GLU A 120 10.72 -8.83 9.62
CA GLU A 120 11.07 -7.86 8.57
C GLU A 120 11.29 -8.51 7.18
N ALA A 121 11.81 -9.74 7.15
CA ALA A 121 12.02 -10.54 5.92
C ALA A 121 10.73 -10.85 5.13
N LYS A 122 9.58 -10.91 5.80
CA LYS A 122 8.29 -11.08 5.13
C LYS A 122 7.86 -9.79 4.42
N THR A 123 8.18 -8.60 4.94
CA THR A 123 7.94 -7.32 4.25
C THR A 123 8.77 -7.21 2.98
N ASP A 124 10.04 -7.62 3.02
CA ASP A 124 10.89 -7.69 1.82
C ASP A 124 10.29 -8.62 0.76
N ARG A 125 9.83 -9.81 1.16
CA ARG A 125 9.16 -10.76 0.26
C ARG A 125 7.91 -10.17 -0.41
N LEU A 126 7.23 -9.24 0.24
CA LEU A 126 6.02 -8.63 -0.30
C LEU A 126 6.29 -7.58 -1.34
N VAL A 127 7.27 -6.73 -1.07
CA VAL A 127 7.73 -5.78 -2.05
C VAL A 127 8.23 -6.54 -3.26
N LEU A 128 9.01 -7.60 -3.06
CA LEU A 128 9.46 -8.48 -4.15
C LEU A 128 8.30 -9.15 -4.91
N LYS A 129 7.25 -9.64 -4.23
CA LYS A 129 6.06 -10.21 -4.90
C LYS A 129 5.32 -9.17 -5.71
N ALA A 130 5.19 -7.94 -5.21
CA ALA A 130 4.52 -6.87 -5.91
C ALA A 130 5.34 -6.34 -7.10
N LEU A 131 6.67 -6.29 -6.97
CA LEU A 131 7.57 -5.99 -8.08
C LEU A 131 7.59 -7.13 -9.11
N ALA A 132 7.58 -8.39 -8.69
CA ALA A 132 7.50 -9.54 -9.60
C ALA A 132 6.16 -9.59 -10.34
N ALA A 133 5.08 -9.18 -9.68
CA ALA A 133 3.76 -9.02 -10.28
C ALA A 133 3.73 -7.97 -11.40
N ASP A 134 4.62 -6.98 -11.35
CA ASP A 134 4.82 -5.96 -12.37
C ASP A 134 5.52 -6.52 -13.62
N LEU A 135 6.46 -7.44 -13.44
CA LEU A 135 7.26 -8.01 -14.53
C LEU A 135 6.58 -9.18 -15.27
N SER A 136 5.42 -9.64 -14.81
CA SER A 136 4.80 -10.91 -15.24
C SER A 136 3.48 -10.75 -16.01
N ILE A 137 3.14 -9.53 -16.44
CA ILE A 137 1.96 -9.20 -17.27
C ILE A 137 2.43 -8.37 -18.47
#